data_AF-A0A1I4GJA8-F1
#
_entry.id   AF-A0A1I4GJA8-F1
#
_cell.length_a   1.000
_cell.length_b   1.000
_cell.length_c   1.000
_cell.angle_alpha   90.00
_cell.angle_beta   90.00
_cell.angle_gamma   90.00
#
_symmetry.space_group_name_H-M   'P 1'
#
loop_
_entity.id
_entity.type
_entity.pdbx_description
1 polymer ?
#
loop_
_entity_poly.entity_id
_entity_poly.type
_entity_poly.pdbx_seq_one_letter_code
_entity_poly.pdbx_strand_id
1 'polypeptide(L)'
;MKEKKLYRDRPIYVRVTEAEYEQIRTNMEVAGISKMTNYLRKMGLYGTVIKVDFSDFRNLLAGFGRLTYELNRIGNNINQIAKKVNESDEFELEDFENLKIEVERLRENQTQTEKEIIKALKKKIRKLEQD
;
A
#
# COMPACT_ATOMS: atom_id res chain seq x y z
N MET A 1 -11.19 -8.19 55.97
CA MET A 1 -12.35 -8.03 55.07
C MET A 1 -12.26 -9.11 53.99
N LYS A 2 -13.33 -9.88 53.73
CA LYS A 2 -13.31 -10.88 52.63
C LYS A 2 -13.27 -10.13 51.29
N GLU A 3 -12.30 -10.45 50.44
CA GLU A 3 -12.22 -9.88 49.09
C GLU A 3 -13.51 -10.17 48.32
N LYS A 4 -14.13 -9.11 47.81
CA LYS A 4 -15.34 -9.22 47.00
C LYS A 4 -14.94 -9.71 45.62
N LYS A 5 -15.22 -10.99 45.32
CA LYS A 5 -14.96 -11.57 43.99
C LYS A 5 -15.76 -10.80 42.94
N LEU A 6 -15.06 -10.11 42.05
CA LEU A 6 -15.67 -9.36 40.96
C LEU A 6 -16.22 -10.34 39.91
N TYR A 7 -17.37 -10.01 39.31
CA TYR A 7 -17.87 -10.75 38.15
C TYR A 7 -16.92 -10.67 36.94
N ARG A 8 -16.17 -9.56 36.84
CA ARG A 8 -15.09 -9.36 35.87
C ARG A 8 -13.81 -9.12 36.66
N ASP A 9 -13.01 -10.17 36.80
CA ASP A 9 -11.82 -10.24 37.67
C ASP A 9 -10.49 -10.13 36.91
N ARG A 10 -10.50 -10.32 35.58
CA ARG A 10 -9.30 -10.18 34.74
C ARG A 10 -9.09 -8.73 34.26
N PRO A 11 -8.00 -8.04 34.65
CA PRO A 11 -7.68 -6.72 34.13
C PRO A 11 -7.03 -6.81 32.74
N ILE A 12 -7.29 -5.80 31.90
CA ILE A 12 -6.60 -5.58 30.62
C ILE A 12 -6.03 -4.17 30.67
N TYR A 13 -4.72 -4.04 30.50
CA TYR A 13 -4.02 -2.75 30.47
C TYR A 13 -3.67 -2.40 29.04
N VAL A 14 -4.08 -1.21 28.59
CA VAL A 14 -3.78 -0.67 27.26
C VAL A 14 -3.07 0.66 27.46
N ARG A 15 -1.84 0.77 26.93
CA ARG A 15 -1.09 2.02 26.88
C ARG A 15 -1.40 2.70 25.55
N VAL A 16 -1.70 3.99 25.61
CA VAL A 16 -2.02 4.83 24.46
C VAL A 16 -1.29 6.16 24.59
N THR A 17 -1.04 6.79 23.46
CA THR A 17 -0.64 8.19 23.38
C THR A 17 -1.83 9.12 23.67
N GLU A 18 -1.56 10.39 23.93
CA GLU A 18 -2.62 11.39 24.17
C GLU A 18 -3.58 11.52 22.97
N ALA A 19 -3.03 11.50 21.75
CA ALA A 19 -3.82 11.56 20.52
C ALA A 19 -4.75 10.35 20.36
N GLU A 20 -4.25 9.15 20.66
CA GLU A 20 -5.05 7.92 20.64
C GLU A 20 -6.13 7.96 21.71
N TYR A 21 -5.84 8.48 22.91
CA TYR A 21 -6.81 8.61 24.00
C TYR A 21 -7.97 9.53 23.61
N GLU A 22 -7.69 10.71 23.07
CA GLU A 22 -8.71 11.66 22.62
C GLU A 22 -9.55 11.12 21.46
N GLN A 23 -8.94 10.38 20.53
CA GLN A 23 -9.68 9.71 19.45
C GLN A 23 -10.61 8.62 20.01
N ILE A 24 -10.13 7.80 20.95
CA ILE A 24 -10.94 6.77 21.61
C ILE A 24 -12.12 7.42 22.35
N ARG A 25 -11.88 8.54 23.03
CA ARG A 25 -12.92 9.30 23.73
C ARG A 25 -13.97 9.87 22.77
N THR A 26 -13.53 10.49 21.68
CA THR A 26 -14.43 11.02 20.64
C THR A 26 -15.32 9.90 20.08
N ASN A 27 -14.72 8.76 19.73
CA ASN A 27 -15.48 7.61 19.21
C ASN A 27 -16.47 7.05 20.25
N MET A 28 -16.08 7.04 21.51
CA MET A 28 -16.94 6.65 22.63
C MET A 28 -18.16 7.58 22.77
N GLU A 29 -17.95 8.89 22.66
CA GLU A 29 -19.01 9.91 22.72
C GLU A 29 -19.97 9.76 21.53
N VAL A 30 -19.45 9.59 20.31
CA VAL A 30 -20.24 9.31 19.10
C VAL A 30 -21.06 8.02 19.24
N ALA A 31 -20.50 6.99 19.87
CA ALA A 31 -21.20 5.74 20.15
C ALA A 31 -22.23 5.83 21.30
N GLY A 32 -22.38 7.01 21.94
CA GLY A 32 -23.32 7.23 23.03
C GLY A 32 -22.98 6.46 24.31
N ILE A 33 -21.72 6.09 24.53
CA ILE A 33 -21.29 5.31 25.70
C ILE A 33 -20.59 6.22 26.70
N SER A 34 -21.08 6.28 27.94
CA SER A 34 -20.53 7.21 28.95
C SER A 34 -19.27 6.73 29.66
N LYS A 35 -18.98 5.41 29.62
CA LYS A 35 -17.88 4.81 30.38
C LYS A 35 -16.86 4.17 29.44
N MET A 36 -15.60 4.62 29.54
CA MET A 36 -14.47 4.11 28.77
C MET A 36 -14.32 2.59 28.88
N THR A 37 -14.42 2.01 30.08
CA THR A 37 -14.33 0.56 30.29
C THR A 37 -15.47 -0.23 29.63
N ASN A 38 -16.64 0.39 29.41
CA ASN A 38 -17.73 -0.25 28.69
C ASN A 38 -17.51 -0.12 27.17
N TYR A 39 -17.04 1.03 26.72
CA TYR A 39 -16.70 1.27 25.31
C TYR A 39 -15.61 0.31 24.84
N LEU A 40 -14.46 0.30 25.51
CA LEU A 40 -13.33 -0.59 25.16
C LEU A 40 -13.72 -2.06 25.20
N ARG A 41 -14.54 -2.47 26.18
CA ARG A 41 -15.02 -3.86 26.25
C ARG A 41 -15.99 -4.20 25.13
N LYS A 42 -16.93 -3.30 24.81
CA LYS A 42 -17.85 -3.50 23.68
C LYS A 42 -17.08 -3.56 22.36
N MET A 43 -16.09 -2.69 22.16
CA MET A 43 -15.22 -2.73 20.98
C MET A 43 -14.36 -4.01 20.93
N GLY A 44 -13.84 -4.48 22.07
CA GLY A 44 -13.09 -5.73 22.13
C GLY A 44 -13.95 -6.99 21.92
N LEU A 45 -15.24 -6.96 22.26
CA LEU A 45 -16.16 -8.10 22.12
C LEU A 45 -16.92 -8.11 20.79
N TYR A 46 -17.34 -6.93 20.32
CA TYR A 46 -18.29 -6.77 19.22
C TYR A 46 -17.79 -5.82 18.13
N GLY A 47 -16.67 -5.13 18.35
CA GLY A 47 -16.10 -4.25 17.34
C GLY A 47 -15.63 -5.05 16.13
N THR A 48 -15.71 -4.43 14.96
CA THR A 48 -15.22 -5.02 13.72
C THR A 48 -13.74 -4.68 13.54
N VAL A 49 -12.92 -5.69 13.32
CA VAL A 49 -11.52 -5.51 12.88
C VAL A 49 -11.49 -5.65 11.36
N ILE A 50 -11.23 -4.55 10.66
CA ILE A 50 -11.05 -4.58 9.20
C ILE A 50 -9.62 -5.02 8.91
N LYS A 51 -9.46 -6.27 8.48
CA LYS A 51 -8.19 -6.76 7.93
C LYS A 51 -8.14 -6.43 6.45
N VAL A 52 -7.38 -5.42 6.07
CA VAL A 52 -7.11 -5.13 4.65
C VAL A 52 -6.03 -6.08 4.16
N ASP A 53 -6.43 -7.08 3.37
CA ASP A 53 -5.50 -8.00 2.72
C ASP A 53 -5.04 -7.44 1.36
N PHE A 54 -3.77 -7.02 1.31
CA PHE A 54 -3.11 -6.53 0.10
C PHE A 54 -2.44 -7.63 -0.72
N SER A 55 -2.66 -8.91 -0.42
CA SER A 55 -2.05 -10.02 -1.17
C SER A 55 -2.37 -9.94 -2.67
N ASP A 56 -3.59 -9.53 -3.02
CA ASP A 56 -4.00 -9.29 -4.42
C ASP A 56 -3.19 -8.16 -5.10
N PHE A 57 -2.67 -7.21 -4.32
CA PHE A 57 -1.91 -6.04 -4.79
C PHE A 57 -0.40 -6.28 -4.83
N ARG A 58 0.13 -7.34 -4.21
CA ARG A 58 1.57 -7.68 -4.28
C ARG A 58 2.04 -7.88 -5.71
N ASN A 59 1.24 -8.54 -6.54
CA ASN A 59 1.57 -8.73 -7.95
C ASN A 59 1.57 -7.41 -8.73
N LEU A 60 0.71 -6.46 -8.35
CA LEU A 60 0.68 -5.13 -8.93
C LEU A 60 1.94 -4.34 -8.55
N LEU A 61 2.32 -4.38 -7.28
CA LEU A 61 3.56 -3.76 -6.78
C LEU A 61 4.81 -4.35 -7.46
N ALA A 62 4.83 -5.65 -7.76
CA ALA A 62 5.91 -6.27 -8.52
C ALA A 62 5.98 -5.76 -9.97
N GLY A 63 4.84 -5.47 -10.60
CA GLY A 63 4.77 -4.83 -11.91
C GLY A 63 5.45 -3.46 -11.93
N PHE A 64 5.14 -2.60 -10.96
CA PHE A 64 5.80 -1.31 -10.79
C PHE A 64 7.31 -1.44 -10.57
N GLY A 65 7.76 -2.43 -9.78
CA GLY A 65 9.18 -2.70 -9.58
C GLY A 65 9.93 -2.99 -10.90
N ARG A 66 9.31 -3.75 -11.82
CA ARG A 66 9.89 -4.03 -13.14
C ARG A 66 9.97 -2.78 -14.02
N LEU A 67 8.92 -1.96 -14.03
CA LEU A 67 8.91 -0.70 -14.78
C LEU A 67 9.98 0.28 -14.29
N THR A 68 10.14 0.41 -12.97
CA THR A 68 11.20 1.24 -12.37
C THR A 68 12.59 0.72 -12.76
N TYR A 69 12.79 -0.60 -12.76
CA TYR A 69 14.05 -1.19 -13.18
C TYR A 69 14.37 -0.91 -14.66
N GLU A 70 13.40 -1.06 -15.56
CA GLU A 70 13.56 -0.75 -16.98
C GLU A 70 13.83 0.74 -17.22
N LEU A 71 13.13 1.63 -16.53
CA LEU A 71 13.38 3.08 -16.55
C LEU A 71 14.81 3.41 -16.13
N ASN A 72 15.29 2.81 -15.03
CA ASN A 72 16.67 3.01 -14.58
C ASN A 72 17.69 2.53 -15.61
N ARG A 73 17.43 1.41 -16.30
CA ARG A 73 18.31 0.91 -17.35
C ARG A 73 18.37 1.88 -18.53
N ILE A 74 17.23 2.39 -18.98
CA ILE A 74 17.15 3.39 -20.04
C ILE A 74 17.91 4.67 -19.63
N GLY A 75 17.71 5.15 -18.39
CA GLY A 75 18.44 6.31 -17.88
C GLY A 75 19.96 6.12 -17.87
N ASN A 76 20.43 4.94 -17.51
CA ASN A 76 21.85 4.59 -17.57
C ASN A 76 22.38 4.55 -19.01
N ASN A 77 21.59 4.07 -19.96
CA ASN A 77 21.98 4.05 -21.37
C ASN A 77 22.04 5.47 -21.95
N ILE A 78 21.09 6.34 -21.62
CA ILE A 78 21.12 7.77 -22.00
C ILE A 78 22.39 8.44 -21.47
N ASN A 79 22.76 8.19 -20.21
CA ASN A 79 23.98 8.77 -19.63
C ASN A 79 25.25 8.28 -20.33
N GLN A 80 25.30 7.02 -20.75
CA GLN A 80 26.43 6.48 -21.50
C GLN A 80 26.55 7.16 -22.88
N ILE A 81 25.44 7.30 -23.60
CA ILE A 81 25.41 7.99 -24.89
C ILE A 81 25.86 9.45 -24.72
N ALA A 82 25.33 10.17 -23.73
CA ALA A 82 25.71 11.55 -23.46
C ALA A 82 27.21 11.68 -23.15
N LYS A 83 27.76 10.75 -22.36
CA LYS A 83 29.20 10.73 -22.04
C LYS A 83 30.05 10.49 -23.29
N LYS A 84 29.67 9.51 -24.13
CA LYS A 84 30.35 9.19 -25.39
C LYS A 84 30.37 10.40 -26.32
N VAL A 85 29.21 11.02 -26.55
CA VAL A 85 29.10 12.24 -27.37
C VAL A 85 29.96 13.38 -26.82
N ASN A 86 29.98 13.59 -25.50
CA ASN A 86 30.82 14.63 -24.90
C ASN A 86 32.32 14.35 -25.01
N GLU A 87 32.73 13.09 -25.12
CA GLU A 87 34.14 12.68 -25.18
C GLU A 87 34.68 12.58 -26.62
N SER A 88 33.84 12.18 -27.59
CA SER A 88 34.26 11.94 -28.97
C SER A 88 33.63 12.87 -30.02
N ASP A 89 32.67 13.72 -29.64
CA ASP A 89 31.82 14.50 -30.57
C ASP A 89 31.09 13.64 -31.64
N GLU A 90 31.09 12.31 -31.46
CA GLU A 90 30.48 11.34 -32.38
C GLU A 90 29.20 10.76 -31.77
N PHE A 91 28.15 10.74 -32.59
CA PHE A 91 26.86 10.14 -32.26
C PHE A 91 26.56 9.00 -33.22
N GLU A 92 26.35 7.80 -32.68
CA GLU A 92 26.02 6.63 -33.48
C GLU A 92 24.51 6.45 -33.59
N LEU A 93 24.03 6.26 -34.83
CA LEU A 93 22.62 5.95 -35.11
C LEU A 93 22.15 4.67 -34.42
N GLU A 94 23.03 3.69 -34.26
CA GLU A 94 22.73 2.42 -33.58
C GLU A 94 22.38 2.62 -32.10
N ASP A 95 23.10 3.51 -31.40
CA ASP A 95 22.82 3.87 -30.00
C ASP A 95 21.40 4.45 -29.87
N PHE A 96 20.99 5.29 -30.82
CA PHE A 96 19.66 5.89 -30.87
C PHE A 96 18.56 4.86 -31.16
N GLU A 97 18.79 3.98 -32.15
CA GLU A 97 17.84 2.93 -32.51
C GLU A 97 17.62 1.95 -31.36
N ASN A 98 18.70 1.55 -30.68
CA ASN A 98 18.62 0.69 -29.50
C ASN A 98 17.82 1.36 -28.37
N LEU A 99 18.09 2.64 -28.09
CA LEU A 99 17.33 3.40 -27.09
C LEU A 99 15.84 3.48 -27.44
N LYS A 100 15.52 3.71 -28.71
CA LYS A 100 14.13 3.76 -29.18
C LYS A 100 13.41 2.43 -28.94
N ILE A 101 14.05 1.31 -29.24
CA ILE A 101 13.49 -0.04 -29.00
C ILE A 101 13.26 -0.28 -27.50
N GLU A 102 14.18 0.15 -26.64
CA GLU A 102 14.01 0.01 -25.18
C GLU A 102 12.82 0.84 -24.65
N VAL A 103 12.65 2.07 -25.13
CA VAL A 103 11.53 2.95 -24.76
C VAL A 103 10.20 2.39 -25.27
N GLU A 104 10.16 1.84 -26.49
CA GLU A 104 8.97 1.18 -27.03
C GLU A 104 8.58 -0.04 -26.20
N ARG A 105 9.54 -0.91 -25.85
CA ARG A 105 9.30 -2.05 -24.94
C ARG A 105 8.79 -1.61 -23.57
N LEU A 106 9.36 -0.56 -22.98
CA LEU A 106 8.89 -0.02 -21.71
C LEU A 106 7.41 0.41 -21.81
N ARG A 107 7.02 1.09 -22.89
CA ARG A 107 5.63 1.50 -23.12
C ARG A 107 4.67 0.32 -23.24
N GLU A 108 5.08 -0.75 -23.91
CA GLU A 108 4.30 -1.98 -24.01
C GLU A 108 4.11 -2.63 -22.64
N ASN A 109 5.20 -2.75 -21.87
CA ASN A 109 5.17 -3.30 -20.51
C ASN A 109 4.32 -2.45 -19.55
N GLN A 110 4.36 -1.11 -19.69
CA GLN A 110 3.48 -0.20 -18.95
C GLN A 110 2.02 -0.48 -19.25
N THR A 111 1.66 -0.51 -20.53
CA THR A 111 0.28 -0.77 -20.99
C THR A 111 -0.23 -2.12 -20.50
N GLN A 112 0.61 -3.15 -20.51
CA GLN A 112 0.26 -4.47 -20.02
C GLN A 112 0.03 -4.47 -18.50
N THR A 113 0.91 -3.80 -17.75
CA THR A 113 0.76 -3.66 -16.28
C THR A 113 -0.53 -2.92 -15.93
N GLU A 114 -0.88 -1.85 -16.65
CA GLU A 114 -2.14 -1.12 -16.47
C GLU A 114 -3.36 -2.01 -16.70
N LYS A 115 -3.36 -2.83 -17.76
CA LYS A 115 -4.44 -3.80 -18.04
C LYS A 115 -4.59 -4.80 -16.90
N GLU A 116 -3.49 -5.30 -16.36
CA GLU A 116 -3.48 -6.24 -15.22
C GLU A 116 -4.02 -5.58 -13.95
N ILE A 117 -3.64 -4.33 -13.66
CA ILE A 117 -4.18 -3.53 -12.55
C ILE A 117 -5.70 -3.39 -12.69
N ILE A 118 -6.18 -2.93 -13.85
CA ILE A 118 -7.61 -2.71 -14.10
C ILE A 118 -8.38 -4.02 -13.92
N LYS A 119 -7.85 -5.14 -14.43
CA LYS A 119 -8.47 -6.46 -14.29
C LYS A 119 -8.55 -6.90 -12.82
N ALA A 120 -7.48 -6.71 -12.05
CA ALA A 120 -7.44 -7.03 -10.63
C ALA A 120 -8.44 -6.19 -9.83
N LEU A 121 -8.47 -4.87 -10.08
CA LEU A 121 -9.43 -3.95 -9.44
C LEU A 121 -10.88 -4.31 -9.76
N LYS A 122 -11.22 -4.53 -11.05
CA LYS A 122 -12.57 -4.97 -11.45
C LYS A 122 -12.99 -6.27 -10.76
N LYS A 123 -12.07 -7.24 -10.62
CA LYS A 123 -12.33 -8.50 -9.92
C LYS A 123 -12.59 -8.28 -8.43
N LYS A 124 -11.88 -7.35 -7.79
CA LYS A 124 -12.07 -7.02 -6.36
C LYS A 124 -13.41 -6.31 -6.12
N ILE A 125 -13.76 -5.34 -6.96
CA ILE A 125 -15.04 -4.61 -6.89
C ILE A 125 -16.22 -5.59 -7.00
N ARG A 126 -16.21 -6.50 -7.98
CA ARG A 126 -17.26 -7.51 -8.14
C ARG A 126 -17.43 -8.42 -6.92
N LYS A 127 -16.35 -8.75 -6.21
CA LYS A 127 -16.43 -9.54 -4.98
C LYS A 127 -17.07 -8.73 -3.85
N LEU A 128 -16.71 -7.47 -3.73
CA LEU A 128 -17.26 -6.56 -2.72
C LEU A 128 -18.74 -6.22 -2.95
N GLU A 129 -19.23 -6.29 -4.20
CA GLU A 129 -20.65 -6.09 -4.53
C GLU A 129 -21.53 -7.33 -4.28
N GLN A 130 -20.91 -8.50 -4.02
CA GLN A 130 -21.60 -9.77 -3.80
C GLN A 130 -21.67 -10.19 -2.31
N ASP A 131 -20.92 -9.49 -1.45
CA ASP A 131 -20.91 -9.64 0.02
C ASP A 131 -21.80 -8.57 0.68
#